data_AF-A0A1M3KQX9-F1
#
_entry.id   AF-A0A1M3KQX9-F1
#
_cell.length_a   1.000
_cell.length_b   1.000
_cell.length_c   1.000
_cell.angle_alpha   90.00
_cell.angle_beta   90.00
_cell.angle_gamma   90.00
#
_symmetry.space_group_name_H-M   'P 1'
#
loop_
_entity.id
_entity.type
_entity.pdbx_description
1 polymer ?
#
loop_
_entity_poly.entity_id
_entity_poly.type
_entity_poly.pdbx_seq_one_letter_code
_entity_poly.pdbx_strand_id
1 'polypeptide(L)'
;MSSQSIERKVNDLTRRMQEAAEAEDFELAARLRNEIEELKGPSVRKPPPGQMGLGTHVPVAAPPKGWKRPRKPDPMTTNVKRGR
;
A
#
# COMPACT_ATOMS: atom_id res chain seq x y z
N MET A 1 -9.24 11.49 12.54
CA MET A 1 -9.99 12.06 11.40
C MET A 1 -10.80 10.92 10.79
N SER A 2 -12.11 11.09 10.57
CA SER A 2 -12.91 10.09 9.85
C SER A 2 -12.51 10.07 8.37
N SER A 3 -12.67 8.93 7.68
CA SER A 3 -12.39 8.83 6.24
C SER A 3 -13.11 9.93 5.43
N GLN A 4 -14.37 10.21 5.77
CA GLN A 4 -15.16 11.28 5.15
C GLN A 4 -14.60 12.68 5.36
N SER A 5 -13.98 12.96 6.52
CA SER A 5 -13.36 14.28 6.76
C SER A 5 -12.10 14.48 5.91
N ILE A 6 -11.35 13.40 5.64
CA ILE A 6 -10.17 13.43 4.77
C ILE A 6 -10.60 13.66 3.33
N GLU A 7 -11.63 12.95 2.86
CA GLU A 7 -12.18 13.12 1.50
C GLU A 7 -12.64 14.55 1.22
N ARG A 8 -13.36 15.18 2.15
CA ARG A 8 -13.76 16.60 2.02
C ARG A 8 -12.55 17.52 1.88
N LYS A 9 -11.55 17.34 2.75
CA LYS A 9 -10.33 18.15 2.74
C LYS A 9 -9.54 17.97 1.43
N VAL A 10 -9.44 16.74 0.92
CA VAL A 10 -8.80 16.43 -0.36
C VAL A 10 -9.53 17.10 -1.53
N ASN A 11 -10.86 17.08 -1.54
CA ASN A 11 -11.65 17.75 -2.58
C ASN A 11 -11.43 19.27 -2.56
N ASP A 12 -11.41 19.89 -1.39
CA ASP A 12 -11.17 21.34 -1.25
C ASP A 12 -9.77 21.73 -1.74
N LEU A 13 -8.74 20.95 -1.38
CA LEU A 13 -7.37 21.18 -1.84
C LEU A 13 -7.24 20.99 -3.36
N THR A 14 -7.96 20.01 -3.92
CA THR A 14 -7.95 19.74 -5.36
C THR A 14 -8.52 20.92 -6.14
N ARG A 15 -9.64 21.50 -5.66
CA ARG A 15 -10.22 22.70 -6.26
C ARG A 15 -9.25 23.88 -6.24
N ARG A 16 -8.62 24.16 -5.09
CA ARG A 16 -7.63 25.24 -4.96
C ARG A 16 -6.41 25.04 -5.86
N MET A 17 -5.99 23.79 -6.05
CA MET A 17 -4.87 23.46 -6.94
C MET A 17 -5.23 23.76 -8.40
N GLN A 18 -6.46 23.46 -8.82
CA GLN A 18 -6.95 23.80 -10.15
C GLN A 18 -7.04 25.31 -10.36
N GLU A 19 -7.60 26.05 -9.40
CA GLU A 19 -7.67 27.51 -9.42
C GLU A 19 -6.25 28.13 -9.54
N ALA A 20 -5.27 27.60 -8.79
CA ALA A 20 -3.87 28.03 -8.89
C ALA A 20 -3.25 27.71 -10.26
N ALA A 21 -3.54 26.55 -10.83
CA ALA A 21 -3.04 26.17 -12.16
C ALA A 21 -3.66 27.02 -13.28
N GLU A 22 -4.94 27.38 -13.18
CA GLU A 22 -5.61 28.32 -14.10
C GLU A 22 -5.04 29.73 -14.00
N ALA A 23 -4.57 30.14 -12.82
CA ALA A 23 -3.87 31.40 -12.59
C ALA A 23 -2.36 31.33 -12.92
N GLU A 24 -1.88 30.22 -13.49
CA GLU A 24 -0.47 29.95 -13.80
C GLU A 24 0.49 29.99 -12.58
N ASP A 25 -0.04 29.88 -11.36
CA ASP A 25 0.75 29.76 -10.13
C ASP A 25 1.08 28.29 -9.84
N PHE A 26 2.05 27.77 -10.59
CA PHE A 26 2.49 26.39 -10.49
C PHE A 26 3.21 26.08 -9.17
N GLU A 27 3.79 27.08 -8.51
CA GLU A 27 4.43 26.92 -7.20
C GLU A 27 3.38 26.62 -6.12
N LEU A 28 2.29 27.38 -6.11
CA LEU A 28 1.16 27.12 -5.22
C LEU A 28 0.50 25.77 -5.55
N ALA A 29 0.28 25.47 -6.82
CA ALA A 29 -0.27 24.19 -7.24
C ALA A 29 0.59 23.00 -6.79
N ALA A 30 1.92 23.11 -6.87
CA ALA A 30 2.85 22.07 -6.41
C ALA A 30 2.79 21.87 -4.89
N ARG A 31 2.67 22.94 -4.09
CA ARG A 31 2.50 22.84 -2.64
C ARG A 31 1.19 22.15 -2.27
N LEU A 32 0.10 22.52 -2.94
CA LEU A 32 -1.22 21.91 -2.72
C LEU A 32 -1.22 20.42 -3.09
N ARG A 33 -0.55 20.04 -4.20
CA ARG A 33 -0.35 18.63 -4.57
C ARG A 33 0.34 17.85 -3.45
N ASN A 34 1.42 18.39 -2.88
CA ASN A 34 2.16 17.72 -1.81
C ASN A 34 1.28 17.53 -0.56
N GLU A 35 0.45 18.52 -0.20
CA GLU A 35 -0.49 18.38 0.92
C GLU A 35 -1.55 17.30 0.64
N ILE A 36 -2.04 17.18 -0.60
CA ILE A 36 -2.96 16.11 -1.01
C ILE A 36 -2.30 14.74 -0.88
N GLU A 37 -1.05 14.59 -1.31
CA GLU A 37 -0.29 13.33 -1.20
C GLU A 37 -0.08 12.93 0.25
N GLU A 38 0.25 13.89 1.12
CA GLU A 38 0.42 13.65 2.55
C GLU A 38 -0.89 13.17 3.21
N LEU A 39 -2.03 13.75 2.81
CA LEU A 39 -3.36 13.34 3.31
C LEU A 39 -3.82 11.98 2.77
N LYS A 40 -3.48 11.63 1.53
CA LYS A 40 -3.79 10.31 0.95
C LYS A 40 -2.91 9.21 1.52
N GLY A 41 -1.78 9.57 2.15
CA GLY A 41 -0.79 8.63 2.65
C GLY A 41 0.06 8.04 1.52
N PRO A 42 1.10 7.24 1.86
CA PRO A 42 2.00 6.69 0.85
C PRO A 42 1.23 5.82 -0.13
N SER A 43 1.26 6.20 -1.42
CA SER A 43 0.69 5.40 -2.52
C SER A 43 1.36 4.03 -2.67
N VAL A 44 2.58 3.90 -2.15
CA VAL A 44 3.38 2.68 -2.16
C VAL A 44 3.67 2.24 -0.73
N ARG A 45 3.05 1.13 -0.31
CA ARG A 45 3.41 0.47 0.95
C ARG A 45 4.86 -0.02 0.87
N LYS A 46 5.71 0.38 1.83
CA LYS A 46 7.05 -0.19 1.97
C LYS A 46 6.92 -1.69 2.24
N PRO A 47 7.50 -2.56 1.39
CA PRO A 47 7.44 -4.00 1.62
C PRO A 47 8.25 -4.36 2.89
N PRO A 48 7.78 -5.31 3.73
CA PRO A 48 8.55 -5.86 4.83
C PRO A 48 9.87 -6.48 4.34
N PRO A 49 10.91 -6.51 5.21
CA PRO A 49 12.18 -7.16 4.91
C PRO A 49 11.96 -8.60 4.44
N GLY A 50 12.61 -9.00 3.34
CA GLY A 50 12.48 -10.33 2.74
C GLY A 50 11.39 -10.47 1.67
N GLN A 51 10.58 -9.43 1.43
CA GLN A 51 9.56 -9.42 0.37
C GLN A 51 10.05 -8.77 -0.94
N MET A 52 11.35 -8.81 -1.27
CA MET A 52 11.86 -8.28 -2.54
C MET A 52 11.80 -9.38 -3.61
N GLY A 53 11.00 -9.20 -4.66
CA GLY A 53 10.88 -10.15 -5.76
C GLY A 53 9.76 -9.83 -6.76
N LEU A 54 9.85 -10.37 -7.97
CA LEU A 54 8.75 -10.33 -8.96
C LEU A 54 7.51 -10.97 -8.33
N GLY A 55 6.39 -10.25 -8.30
CA GLY A 55 5.12 -10.72 -7.70
C GLY A 55 4.79 -10.14 -6.32
N THR A 56 5.68 -9.38 -5.69
CA THR A 56 5.40 -8.71 -4.39
C THR A 56 4.27 -7.67 -4.48
N HIS A 57 4.05 -7.11 -5.67
CA HIS A 57 3.00 -6.12 -5.92
C HIS A 57 1.59 -6.73 -5.96
N VAL A 58 1.48 -8.06 -6.06
CA VAL A 58 0.18 -8.74 -6.16
C VAL A 58 -0.50 -8.70 -4.79
N PRO A 59 -1.70 -8.09 -4.67
CA PRO A 59 -2.44 -8.10 -3.42
C PRO A 59 -2.79 -9.55 -3.04
N VAL A 60 -2.36 -9.99 -1.85
CA VAL A 60 -2.73 -11.30 -1.30
C VAL A 60 -4.12 -11.18 -0.71
N ALA A 61 -5.09 -11.95 -1.24
CA ALA A 61 -6.43 -12.02 -0.67
C ALA A 61 -6.38 -12.51 0.79
N ALA A 62 -7.05 -11.79 1.69
CA ALA A 62 -7.13 -12.20 3.08
C ALA A 62 -7.96 -13.50 3.20
N PRO A 63 -7.50 -14.51 3.96
CA PRO A 63 -8.29 -15.70 4.19
C PRO A 63 -9.57 -15.35 4.99
N PRO A 64 -10.66 -16.10 4.80
CA PRO A 64 -11.92 -15.83 5.50
C PRO A 64 -11.76 -16.02 7.01
N LYS A 65 -12.61 -15.35 7.79
CA LYS A 65 -12.60 -15.41 9.26
C LYS A 65 -12.72 -16.87 9.73
N GLY A 66 -11.78 -17.32 10.55
CA GLY A 66 -11.75 -18.68 11.10
C GLY A 66 -11.02 -19.72 10.24
N TRP A 67 -10.48 -19.34 9.08
CA TRP A 67 -9.65 -20.23 8.28
C TRP A 67 -8.36 -20.63 9.02
N LYS A 68 -8.11 -21.93 9.14
CA LYS A 68 -6.88 -22.49 9.71
C LYS A 68 -6.08 -23.16 8.60
N ARG A 69 -4.80 -22.76 8.45
CA ARG A 69 -3.88 -23.36 7.48
C ARG A 69 -3.72 -24.87 7.80
N PRO A 70 -3.82 -25.77 6.80
CA PRO A 70 -3.56 -27.20 7.04
C PRO A 70 -2.11 -27.44 7.45
N ARG A 71 -1.89 -28.49 8.25
CA ARG A 71 -0.53 -28.91 8.62
C ARG A 71 0.21 -29.38 7.37
N LYS A 72 1.46 -28.93 7.20
CA LYS A 72 2.32 -29.41 6.11
C LYS A 72 2.47 -30.94 6.25
N PRO A 73 2.35 -31.72 5.17
CA PRO A 73 2.65 -33.15 5.22
C PRO A 73 4.08 -33.36 5.69
N ASP A 74 4.31 -34.47 6.40
CA ASP A 74 5.65 -34.88 6.82
C ASP A 74 6.53 -34.98 5.55
N PRO A 75 7.69 -34.31 5.49
CA PRO A 75 8.63 -34.60 4.42
C PRO A 75 8.97 -36.09 4.45
N MET A 76 8.80 -36.78 3.32
CA MET A 76 9.13 -38.21 3.15
C MET A 76 10.66 -38.47 3.20
N THR A 77 11.40 -37.74 4.02
CA THR A 77 12.85 -37.71 4.10
C THR A 77 13.38 -38.41 5.36
N THR A 78 12.49 -38.89 6.24
CA THR A 78 12.85 -39.49 7.54
C THR A 78 13.62 -40.81 7.41
N ASN A 79 13.60 -41.47 6.24
CA ASN A 79 14.29 -42.75 5.99
C ASN A 79 15.61 -42.64 5.20
N VAL A 80 16.09 -41.44 4.88
CA VAL A 80 17.37 -41.29 4.17
C VAL A 80 18.48 -41.13 5.19
N LYS A 81 19.21 -42.21 5.52
CA LYS A 81 20.48 -42.10 6.26
C LYS A 81 21.41 -41.19 5.47
N ARG A 82 21.88 -40.09 6.06
CA ARG A 82 23.00 -39.33 5.48
C ARG A 82 24.20 -40.29 5.44
N GLY A 83 24.66 -40.62 4.24
CA GLY A 83 25.83 -41.46 4.03
C GLY A 83 27.02 -40.92 4.81
N ARG A 84 27.74 -41.83 5.47
CA ARG A 84 28.98 -41.58 6.20
C ARG A 84 30.15 -41.46 5.23
#